data_AF-A0AA41U5E9-F1
#
_entry.id   AF-A0AA41U5E9-F1
#
_cell.length_a   1.000
_cell.length_b   1.000
_cell.length_c   1.000
_cell.angle_alpha   90.00
_cell.angle_beta   90.00
_cell.angle_gamma   90.00
#
_symmetry.space_group_name_H-M   'P 1'
#
loop_
_entity.id
_entity.type
_entity.pdbx_description
1 polymer ?
#
loop_
_entity_poly.entity_id
_entity_poly.type
_entity_poly.pdbx_seq_one_letter_code
_entity_poly.pdbx_strand_id
1 'polypeptide(L)'
;MTQSTPHDAERSAFTRAALARLVMSSASHGLAEAATALAVTRFDDQTGPGGRASEAASVLEAAGQLLARAVIFEHERGSSWEDIARYLGTDPASARERFTPAIDSWHRAFEEPYRADETGRKRVRRLPYAAYRPEAACQWLDLSVRLRMSLLDDPHPVSGALRPGPSDTAPPDYDLGCRVLRRNLGRFLRLLAGYAGGSSDDVDETDWEAAAHVSSSAEDEVGTWDTHTIESSLTTLRVRVANVGHDGELVEVIVSGAVDAALRVRIDTLAEVLGSDV
;
A
#
# COMPACT_ATOMS: atom_id res chain seq x y z
N MET A 1 26.18 2.08 -31.87
CA MET A 1 24.88 1.45 -31.61
C MET A 1 24.87 0.95 -30.18
N THR A 2 24.19 1.65 -29.27
CA THR A 2 23.99 1.19 -27.89
C THR A 2 23.04 -0.01 -27.92
N GLN A 3 23.52 -1.18 -27.54
CA GLN A 3 22.67 -2.36 -27.37
C GLN A 3 21.61 -2.06 -26.31
N SER A 4 20.34 -2.28 -26.66
CA SER A 4 19.21 -2.21 -25.73
C SER A 4 19.45 -3.22 -24.60
N THR A 5 19.36 -2.77 -23.35
CA THR A 5 19.42 -3.65 -22.17
C THR A 5 18.03 -4.18 -21.84
N PRO A 6 17.89 -5.33 -21.15
CA PRO A 6 16.59 -5.82 -20.68
C PRO A 6 15.84 -4.81 -19.80
N HIS A 7 16.57 -3.96 -19.08
CA HIS A 7 15.99 -2.90 -18.26
C HIS A 7 15.36 -1.76 -19.06
N ASP A 8 15.72 -1.61 -20.34
CA ASP A 8 15.15 -0.57 -21.20
C ASP A 8 13.69 -0.88 -21.52
N ALA A 9 13.37 -2.17 -21.72
CA ALA A 9 12.01 -2.66 -21.91
C ALA A 9 11.14 -2.54 -20.65
N GLU A 10 11.69 -2.87 -19.46
CA GLU A 10 11.00 -2.64 -18.18
C GLU A 10 10.67 -1.16 -18.01
N ARG A 11 11.61 -0.25 -18.29
CA ARG A 11 11.38 1.20 -18.15
C ARG A 11 10.36 1.74 -19.14
N SER A 12 10.31 1.23 -20.36
CA SER A 12 9.36 1.72 -21.37
C SER A 12 7.90 1.44 -21.02
N ALA A 13 7.62 0.56 -20.05
CA ALA A 13 6.28 0.32 -19.53
C ALA A 13 5.77 1.43 -18.59
N PHE A 14 6.64 2.35 -18.18
CA PHE A 14 6.32 3.43 -17.24
C PHE A 14 6.47 4.80 -17.89
N THR A 15 5.60 5.74 -17.53
CA THR A 15 5.79 7.15 -17.89
C THR A 15 6.94 7.76 -17.08
N ARG A 16 7.53 8.87 -17.54
CA ARG A 16 8.58 9.57 -16.78
C ARG A 16 8.09 10.04 -15.42
N ALA A 17 6.85 10.53 -15.34
CA ALA A 17 6.21 10.91 -14.08
C ALA A 17 6.06 9.70 -13.12
N ALA A 18 5.67 8.53 -13.63
CA ALA A 18 5.58 7.31 -12.82
C ALA A 18 6.96 6.88 -12.27
N LEU A 19 8.00 6.91 -13.10
CA LEU A 19 9.38 6.63 -12.66
C LEU A 19 9.86 7.64 -11.61
N ALA A 20 9.56 8.94 -11.79
CA ALA A 20 9.88 9.97 -10.81
C ALA A 20 9.14 9.75 -9.48
N ARG A 21 7.85 9.39 -9.52
CA ARG A 21 7.05 9.05 -8.33
C ARG A 21 7.64 7.87 -7.57
N LEU A 22 8.11 6.84 -8.29
CA LEU A 22 8.73 5.65 -7.73
C LEU A 22 10.08 5.97 -7.07
N VAL A 23 10.91 6.80 -7.71
CA VAL A 23 12.15 7.31 -7.12
C VAL A 23 11.89 8.13 -5.86
N MET A 24 10.85 8.95 -5.86
CA MET A 24 10.41 9.70 -4.68
C MET A 24 9.98 8.74 -3.54
N SER A 25 9.16 7.72 -3.84
CA SER A 25 8.79 6.68 -2.85
C SER A 25 10.01 5.98 -2.25
N SER A 26 10.96 5.58 -3.09
CA SER A 26 12.20 4.92 -2.65
C SER A 26 13.04 5.83 -1.73
N ALA A 27 13.15 7.12 -2.05
CA ALA A 27 13.85 8.08 -1.20
C ALA A 27 13.11 8.35 0.12
N SER A 28 11.78 8.38 0.10
CA SER A 28 10.97 8.53 1.31
C SER A 28 11.16 7.35 2.25
N HIS A 29 11.20 6.12 1.71
CA HIS A 29 11.53 4.93 2.50
C HIS A 29 12.93 5.04 3.11
N GLY A 30 13.94 5.42 2.31
CA GLY A 30 15.31 5.58 2.79
C GLY A 30 15.45 6.62 3.91
N LEU A 31 14.72 7.73 3.81
CA LEU A 31 14.66 8.74 4.87
C LEU A 31 14.03 8.19 6.15
N ALA A 32 12.91 7.46 6.03
CA ALA A 32 12.25 6.85 7.18
C ALA A 32 13.18 5.85 7.90
N GLU A 33 13.88 4.99 7.15
CA GLU A 33 14.86 4.06 7.71
C GLU A 33 16.01 4.78 8.42
N ALA A 34 16.55 5.85 7.83
CA ALA A 34 17.61 6.64 8.45
C ALA A 34 17.13 7.31 9.76
N ALA A 35 15.90 7.82 9.78
CA ALA A 35 15.30 8.41 10.98
C ALA A 35 15.03 7.35 12.07
N THR A 36 14.54 6.17 11.69
CA THR A 36 14.32 5.04 12.61
C THR A 36 15.63 4.54 13.21
N ALA A 37 16.70 4.44 12.42
CA ALA A 37 18.02 4.05 12.91
C ALA A 37 18.54 4.99 14.00
N LEU A 38 18.31 6.30 13.84
CA LEU A 38 18.71 7.31 14.82
C LEU A 38 17.96 7.19 16.17
N ALA A 39 16.74 6.62 16.16
CA ALA A 39 15.96 6.41 17.39
C ALA A 39 16.47 5.22 18.24
N VAL A 40 17.34 4.37 17.70
CA VAL A 40 17.84 3.18 18.40
C VAL A 40 18.94 3.56 19.39
N THR A 41 18.67 3.52 20.69
CA THR A 41 19.64 3.89 21.75
C THR A 41 20.58 2.76 22.18
N ARG A 42 20.24 1.51 21.84
CA ARG A 42 20.96 0.30 22.32
C ARG A 42 22.47 0.30 22.01
N PHE A 43 22.91 1.02 20.99
CA PHE A 43 24.30 1.03 20.50
C PHE A 43 25.00 2.38 20.73
N ASP A 44 24.48 3.21 21.64
CA ASP A 44 25.09 4.51 21.97
C ASP A 44 26.50 4.35 22.54
N ASP A 45 26.76 3.30 23.32
CA ASP A 45 28.07 2.98 23.90
C ASP A 45 29.11 2.56 22.85
N GLN A 46 28.66 2.08 21.69
CA GLN A 46 29.49 1.71 20.54
C GLN A 46 29.67 2.88 19.55
N THR A 47 28.96 3.98 19.76
CA THR A 47 29.00 5.15 18.89
C THR A 47 30.07 6.12 19.41
N GLY A 48 31.12 6.34 18.60
CA GLY A 48 32.19 7.29 18.95
C GLY A 48 31.69 8.72 19.16
N PRO A 49 32.47 9.60 19.81
CA PRO A 49 32.10 11.01 20.00
C PRO A 49 31.68 11.68 18.69
N GLY A 50 30.49 12.29 18.67
CA GLY A 50 29.92 12.95 17.49
C GLY A 50 29.19 12.03 16.51
N GLY A 51 29.15 10.71 16.73
CA GLY A 51 28.50 9.77 15.80
C GLY A 51 27.01 10.05 15.59
N ARG A 52 26.24 10.32 16.67
CA ARG A 52 24.82 10.70 16.56
C ARG A 52 24.58 12.01 15.82
N ALA A 53 25.50 12.98 15.95
CA ALA A 53 25.43 14.21 15.17
C ALA A 53 25.69 13.95 13.68
N SER A 54 26.63 13.07 13.34
CA SER A 54 26.88 12.63 11.96
C SER A 54 25.69 11.88 11.35
N GLU A 55 25.02 11.02 12.12
CA GLU A 55 23.81 10.32 11.69
C GLU A 55 22.66 11.30 11.45
N ALA A 56 22.43 12.25 12.38
CA ALA A 56 21.44 13.30 12.22
C ALA A 56 21.70 14.18 10.98
N ALA A 57 22.96 14.51 10.71
CA ALA A 57 23.34 15.21 9.47
C ALA A 57 23.01 14.39 8.22
N SER A 58 23.15 13.07 8.27
CA SER A 58 22.79 12.17 7.15
C SER A 58 21.28 12.14 6.90
N VAL A 59 20.45 12.23 7.96
CA VAL A 59 18.99 12.38 7.84
C VAL A 59 18.64 13.70 7.15
N LEU A 60 19.31 14.81 7.48
CA LEU A 60 19.11 16.10 6.81
C LEU A 60 19.47 16.03 5.32
N GLU A 61 20.58 15.37 4.98
CA GLU A 61 20.96 15.15 3.59
C GLU A 61 19.89 14.33 2.84
N ALA A 62 19.45 13.21 3.42
CA ALA A 62 18.40 12.37 2.84
C ALA A 62 17.08 13.13 2.62
N ALA A 63 16.70 14.00 3.56
CA ALA A 63 15.53 14.87 3.43
C ALA A 63 15.70 15.88 2.29
N GLY A 64 16.87 16.50 2.14
CA GLY A 64 17.19 17.36 1.01
C GLY A 64 17.09 16.65 -0.33
N GLN A 65 17.58 15.40 -0.41
CA GLN A 65 17.46 14.60 -1.62
C GLN A 65 16.00 14.17 -1.90
N LEU A 66 15.20 13.87 -0.88
CA LEU A 66 13.76 13.59 -1.04
C LEU A 66 13.05 14.80 -1.62
N LEU A 67 13.33 16.02 -1.11
CA LEU A 67 12.76 17.25 -1.64
C LEU A 67 13.07 17.45 -3.12
N ALA A 68 14.34 17.25 -3.53
CA ALA A 68 14.70 17.34 -4.94
C ALA A 68 13.94 16.33 -5.82
N ARG A 69 13.74 15.10 -5.34
CA ARG A 69 12.97 14.06 -6.06
C ARG A 69 11.48 14.38 -6.14
N ALA A 70 10.92 15.00 -5.11
CA ALA A 70 9.55 15.49 -5.12
C ALA A 70 9.35 16.60 -6.15
N VAL A 71 10.30 17.55 -6.24
CA VAL A 71 10.28 18.59 -7.28
C VAL A 71 10.39 18.00 -8.68
N ILE A 72 11.27 17.01 -8.90
CA ILE A 72 11.35 16.30 -10.19
C ILE A 72 10.00 15.64 -10.52
N PHE A 73 9.36 14.95 -9.57
CA PHE A 73 8.05 14.34 -9.78
C PHE A 73 6.97 15.37 -10.14
N GLU A 74 6.88 16.46 -9.39
CA GLU A 74 5.93 17.54 -9.67
C GLU A 74 6.15 18.16 -11.05
N HIS A 75 7.41 18.38 -11.43
CA HIS A 75 7.75 18.91 -12.74
C HIS A 75 7.41 17.91 -13.87
N GLU A 76 7.70 16.62 -13.70
CA GLU A 76 7.37 15.57 -14.69
C GLU A 76 5.86 15.37 -14.88
N ARG A 77 5.04 15.65 -13.86
CA ARG A 77 3.57 15.61 -13.98
C ARG A 77 2.97 16.94 -14.46
N GLY A 78 3.80 17.92 -14.80
CA GLY A 78 3.38 19.17 -15.46
C GLY A 78 3.15 20.37 -14.55
N SER A 79 3.51 20.30 -13.26
CA SER A 79 3.40 21.46 -12.36
C SER A 79 4.33 22.58 -12.81
N SER A 80 3.82 23.83 -12.76
CA SER A 80 4.61 25.02 -13.10
C SER A 80 5.62 25.38 -11.99
N TRP A 81 6.63 26.17 -12.32
CA TRP A 81 7.58 26.70 -11.31
C TRP A 81 6.87 27.60 -10.30
N GLU A 82 5.83 28.31 -10.73
CA GLU A 82 4.99 29.15 -9.89
C GLU A 82 4.23 28.31 -8.85
N ASP A 83 3.69 27.15 -9.25
CA ASP A 83 3.00 26.25 -8.34
C ASP A 83 3.98 25.58 -7.36
N ILE A 84 5.09 25.06 -7.87
CA ILE A 84 6.14 24.43 -7.04
C ILE A 84 6.65 25.43 -6.00
N ALA A 85 7.01 26.64 -6.42
CA ALA A 85 7.53 27.66 -5.51
C ALA A 85 6.51 28.08 -4.44
N ARG A 86 5.23 28.20 -4.81
CA ARG A 86 4.14 28.48 -3.87
C ARG A 86 4.08 27.45 -2.74
N TYR A 87 4.13 26.15 -3.07
CA TYR A 87 4.11 25.08 -2.05
C TYR A 87 5.41 24.98 -1.25
N LEU A 88 6.53 25.43 -1.80
CA LEU A 88 7.82 25.50 -1.11
C LEU A 88 7.99 26.76 -0.26
N GLY A 89 7.07 27.74 -0.34
CA GLY A 89 7.18 29.01 0.37
C GLY A 89 8.36 29.85 -0.11
N THR A 90 8.70 29.79 -1.39
CA THR A 90 9.79 30.55 -2.02
C THR A 90 9.30 31.25 -3.28
N ASP A 91 10.13 32.09 -3.89
CA ASP A 91 9.79 32.70 -5.18
C ASP A 91 10.13 31.75 -6.37
N PRO A 92 9.44 31.89 -7.51
CA PRO A 92 9.65 31.00 -8.66
C PRO A 92 11.07 31.01 -9.23
N ALA A 93 11.79 32.14 -9.16
CA ALA A 93 13.14 32.24 -9.69
C ALA A 93 14.13 31.47 -8.82
N SER A 94 14.04 31.62 -7.49
CA SER A 94 14.84 30.86 -6.52
C SER A 94 14.57 29.35 -6.61
N ALA A 95 13.31 28.93 -6.73
CA ALA A 95 12.96 27.52 -6.91
C ALA A 95 13.59 26.95 -8.20
N ARG A 96 13.45 27.69 -9.31
CA ARG A 96 14.01 27.29 -10.60
C ARG A 96 15.53 27.19 -10.54
N GLU A 97 16.22 28.21 -10.03
CA GLU A 97 17.68 28.21 -9.87
C GLU A 97 18.15 27.00 -9.06
N ARG A 98 17.49 26.73 -7.93
CA ARG A 98 17.87 25.65 -7.02
C ARG A 98 17.68 24.26 -7.62
N PHE A 99 16.59 24.01 -8.34
CA PHE A 99 16.20 22.65 -8.72
C PHE A 99 16.40 22.31 -10.21
N THR A 100 16.62 23.30 -11.09
CA THR A 100 16.94 23.05 -12.51
C THR A 100 18.11 22.06 -12.69
N PRO A 101 19.24 22.17 -11.96
CA PRO A 101 20.34 21.21 -12.11
C PRO A 101 19.93 19.75 -11.84
N ALA A 102 19.00 19.53 -10.89
CA ALA A 102 18.51 18.20 -10.56
C ALA A 102 17.59 17.65 -11.66
N ILE A 103 16.73 18.50 -12.23
CA ILE A 103 15.85 18.14 -13.36
C ILE A 103 16.68 17.84 -14.61
N ASP A 104 17.66 18.69 -14.94
CA ASP A 104 18.55 18.49 -16.09
C ASP A 104 19.34 17.18 -15.96
N SER A 105 19.86 16.91 -14.76
CA SER A 105 20.56 15.64 -14.45
C SER A 105 19.64 14.43 -14.63
N TRP A 106 18.38 14.54 -14.19
CA TRP A 106 17.37 13.51 -14.37
C TRP A 106 17.05 13.26 -15.85
N HIS A 107 16.82 14.29 -16.65
CA HIS A 107 16.58 14.16 -18.10
C HIS A 107 17.77 13.56 -18.82
N ARG A 108 18.97 14.07 -18.54
CA ARG A 108 20.21 13.56 -19.12
C ARG A 108 20.46 12.10 -18.77
N ALA A 109 20.00 11.62 -17.61
CA ALA A 109 20.16 10.22 -17.22
C ALA A 109 19.34 9.25 -18.11
N PHE A 110 18.29 9.70 -18.80
CA PHE A 110 17.59 8.87 -19.78
C PHE A 110 18.30 8.81 -21.14
N GLU A 111 18.99 9.89 -21.51
CA GLU A 111 19.78 9.98 -22.75
C GLU A 111 21.13 9.27 -22.61
N GLU A 112 21.77 9.44 -21.45
CA GLU A 112 23.07 8.88 -21.09
C GLU A 112 22.95 8.05 -19.79
N PRO A 113 22.39 6.82 -19.83
CA PRO A 113 22.13 6.03 -18.62
C PRO A 113 23.37 5.64 -17.82
N TYR A 114 24.55 5.70 -18.45
CA TYR A 114 25.83 5.40 -17.82
C TYR A 114 26.85 6.49 -18.11
N ARG A 115 27.66 6.82 -17.10
CA ARG A 115 28.94 7.52 -17.26
C ARG A 115 30.08 6.59 -16.92
N ALA A 116 31.26 6.87 -17.45
CA ALA A 116 32.47 6.32 -16.86
C ALA A 116 32.69 6.94 -15.47
N ASP A 117 33.26 6.16 -14.55
CA ASP A 117 33.81 6.67 -13.31
C ASP A 117 35.06 7.53 -13.58
N GLU A 118 35.62 8.13 -12.54
CA GLU A 118 36.81 9.00 -12.64
C GLU A 118 38.01 8.28 -13.26
N THR A 119 38.08 6.96 -13.12
CA THR A 119 39.18 6.13 -13.67
C THR A 119 38.94 5.69 -15.12
N GLY A 120 37.75 5.92 -15.67
CA GLY A 120 37.37 5.43 -16.99
C GLY A 120 37.07 3.92 -17.05
N ARG A 121 37.28 3.17 -15.95
CA ARG A 121 37.26 1.71 -15.94
C ARG A 121 35.87 1.14 -15.65
N LYS A 122 35.05 1.86 -14.90
CA LYS A 122 33.74 1.39 -14.45
C LYS A 122 32.62 2.24 -15.01
N ARG A 123 31.58 1.59 -15.55
CA ARG A 123 30.34 2.27 -15.92
C ARG A 123 29.49 2.47 -14.66
N VAL A 124 29.23 3.72 -14.32
CA VAL A 124 28.37 4.14 -13.21
C VAL A 124 27.02 4.56 -13.78
N ARG A 125 25.95 3.97 -13.23
CA ARG A 125 24.57 4.33 -13.58
C ARG A 125 24.29 5.78 -13.19
N ARG A 126 23.66 6.54 -14.07
CA ARG A 126 23.18 7.89 -13.76
C ARG A 126 21.75 7.87 -13.22
N LEU A 127 20.92 6.97 -13.73
CA LEU A 127 19.55 6.81 -13.22
C LEU A 127 19.56 6.28 -11.78
N PRO A 128 18.72 6.85 -10.89
CA PRO A 128 18.45 6.26 -9.60
C PRO A 128 17.97 4.80 -9.74
N TYR A 129 18.31 3.94 -8.77
CA TYR A 129 18.02 2.50 -8.85
C TYR A 129 16.54 2.21 -9.14
N ALA A 130 15.62 2.91 -8.48
CA ALA A 130 14.19 2.72 -8.66
C ALA A 130 13.69 3.12 -10.07
N ALA A 131 14.30 4.10 -10.73
CA ALA A 131 14.00 4.40 -12.13
C ALA A 131 14.70 3.44 -13.10
N TYR A 132 15.87 2.92 -12.72
CA TYR A 132 16.64 1.99 -13.55
C TYR A 132 16.03 0.57 -13.58
N ARG A 133 15.47 0.10 -12.45
CA ARG A 133 14.76 -1.19 -12.29
C ARG A 133 13.40 -1.00 -11.63
N PRO A 134 12.42 -0.44 -12.36
CA PRO A 134 11.13 -0.05 -11.78
C PRO A 134 10.35 -1.23 -11.22
N GLU A 135 10.32 -2.38 -11.90
CA GLU A 135 9.59 -3.56 -11.43
C GLU A 135 10.12 -4.09 -10.09
N ALA A 136 11.45 -4.20 -9.95
CA ALA A 136 12.06 -4.63 -8.70
C ALA A 136 11.81 -3.63 -7.56
N ALA A 137 11.81 -2.33 -7.87
CA ALA A 137 11.53 -1.29 -6.90
C ALA A 137 10.05 -1.29 -6.47
N CYS A 138 9.11 -1.49 -7.40
CA CYS A 138 7.68 -1.67 -7.12
C CYS A 138 7.45 -2.83 -6.15
N GLN A 139 7.96 -4.03 -6.45
CA GLN A 139 7.81 -5.21 -5.60
C GLN A 139 8.33 -4.98 -4.18
N TRP A 140 9.53 -4.41 -4.07
CA TRP A 140 10.14 -4.12 -2.77
C TRP A 140 9.37 -3.04 -1.99
N LEU A 141 8.92 -1.97 -2.66
CA LEU A 141 8.16 -0.90 -2.02
C LEU A 141 6.76 -1.34 -1.61
N ASP A 142 6.06 -2.11 -2.44
CA ASP A 142 4.76 -2.69 -2.12
C ASP A 142 4.87 -3.55 -0.85
N LEU A 143 5.84 -4.47 -0.81
CA LEU A 143 6.10 -5.27 0.38
C LEU A 143 6.40 -4.40 1.60
N SER A 144 7.27 -3.41 1.45
CA SER A 144 7.70 -2.55 2.55
C SER A 144 6.58 -1.68 3.11
N VAL A 145 5.71 -1.14 2.25
CA VAL A 145 4.57 -0.32 2.66
C VAL A 145 3.54 -1.20 3.36
N ARG A 146 3.20 -2.37 2.81
CA ARG A 146 2.26 -3.31 3.46
C ARG A 146 2.72 -3.72 4.86
N LEU A 147 4.02 -3.99 5.04
CA LEU A 147 4.56 -4.38 6.36
C LEU A 147 4.52 -3.24 7.40
N ARG A 148 4.61 -1.97 6.97
CA ARG A 148 4.65 -0.81 7.88
C ARG A 148 3.30 -0.12 8.05
N MET A 149 2.44 -0.20 7.05
CA MET A 149 1.11 0.38 7.05
C MET A 149 0.12 -0.75 6.92
N SER A 150 -0.09 -1.46 8.04
CA SER A 150 -1.09 -2.53 8.17
C SER A 150 -2.53 -2.06 7.89
N LEU A 151 -2.76 -0.76 7.73
CA LEU A 151 -4.03 -0.15 7.36
C LEU A 151 -4.26 -0.06 5.83
N LEU A 152 -3.24 -0.32 5.00
CA LEU A 152 -3.36 -0.33 3.54
C LEU A 152 -3.54 -1.78 3.07
N ASP A 153 -4.81 -2.17 2.90
CA ASP A 153 -5.24 -3.45 2.33
C ASP A 153 -5.23 -3.38 0.79
N ASP A 154 -4.08 -2.99 0.25
CA ASP A 154 -3.81 -2.96 -1.18
C ASP A 154 -2.60 -3.89 -1.42
N PRO A 155 -2.68 -4.91 -2.29
CA PRO A 155 -1.53 -5.73 -2.64
C PRO A 155 -0.43 -4.94 -3.36
N HIS A 156 -0.78 -3.79 -3.94
CA HIS A 156 0.06 -2.95 -4.78
C HIS A 156 -0.01 -1.45 -4.37
N PRO A 157 0.24 -1.11 -3.09
CA PRO A 157 0.00 0.24 -2.56
C PRO A 157 0.93 1.30 -3.18
N VAL A 158 2.01 0.88 -3.85
CA VAL A 158 2.88 1.77 -4.63
C VAL A 158 2.72 1.53 -6.11
N SER A 159 2.66 0.28 -6.57
CA SER A 159 2.70 -0.03 -8.00
C SER A 159 1.35 0.08 -8.73
N GLY A 160 0.23 -0.02 -8.02
CA GLY A 160 -1.12 -0.09 -8.61
C GLY A 160 -1.48 1.12 -9.49
N ALA A 161 -1.08 2.32 -9.06
CA ALA A 161 -1.38 3.56 -9.78
C ALA A 161 -0.27 4.02 -10.76
N LEU A 162 0.86 3.29 -10.85
CA LEU A 162 2.02 3.72 -11.64
C LEU A 162 2.02 3.20 -13.08
N ARG A 163 1.18 2.21 -13.38
CA ARG A 163 1.10 1.62 -14.72
C ARG A 163 0.02 2.32 -15.55
N PRO A 164 0.32 2.70 -16.80
CA PRO A 164 -0.68 3.19 -17.74
C PRO A 164 -1.54 2.00 -18.25
N GLY A 165 -2.40 1.46 -17.40
CA GLY A 165 -3.52 0.59 -17.78
C GLY A 165 -4.84 1.36 -17.71
N PRO A 166 -5.93 0.88 -18.33
CA PRO A 166 -7.25 1.49 -18.15
C PRO A 166 -7.62 1.38 -16.67
N SER A 167 -7.51 2.50 -15.96
CA SER A 167 -7.98 2.68 -14.59
C SER A 167 -9.52 2.74 -14.59
N ASP A 168 -10.16 1.66 -15.02
CA ASP A 168 -11.61 1.45 -15.02
C ASP A 168 -12.01 0.28 -14.11
N THR A 169 -11.05 -0.37 -13.46
CA THR A 169 -11.34 -1.20 -12.30
C THR A 169 -11.71 -0.26 -11.16
N ALA A 170 -13.02 -0.16 -10.89
CA ALA A 170 -13.53 0.25 -9.59
C ALA A 170 -12.65 -0.36 -8.48
N PRO A 171 -12.43 0.35 -7.36
CA PRO A 171 -11.71 -0.25 -6.23
C PRO A 171 -12.29 -1.65 -5.99
N PRO A 172 -11.44 -2.68 -5.86
CA PRO A 172 -11.93 -4.05 -5.75
C PRO A 172 -12.99 -4.08 -4.65
N ASP A 173 -14.15 -4.70 -4.92
CA ASP A 173 -15.07 -5.07 -3.86
C ASP A 173 -14.25 -5.89 -2.86
N TYR A 174 -14.05 -5.33 -1.66
CA TYR A 174 -13.21 -5.92 -0.64
C TYR A 174 -13.99 -7.06 0.01
N ASP A 175 -13.94 -8.22 -0.64
CA ASP A 175 -14.52 -9.47 -0.16
C ASP A 175 -13.56 -10.10 0.86
N LEU A 176 -13.89 -10.01 2.14
CA LEU A 176 -13.19 -10.69 3.23
C LEU A 176 -13.80 -12.07 3.42
N GLY A 177 -13.12 -13.11 2.92
CA GLY A 177 -13.51 -14.51 3.06
C GLY A 177 -12.90 -15.15 4.30
N CYS A 178 -13.72 -15.81 5.12
CA CYS A 178 -13.26 -16.61 6.25
C CYS A 178 -14.10 -17.88 6.45
N ARG A 179 -13.57 -18.81 7.24
CA ARG A 179 -14.30 -20.01 7.68
C ARG A 179 -14.67 -19.88 9.14
N VAL A 180 -15.95 -20.02 9.44
CA VAL A 180 -16.49 -19.91 10.79
C VAL A 180 -17.13 -21.23 11.18
N LEU A 181 -16.93 -21.67 12.42
CA LEU A 181 -17.68 -22.81 12.95
C LEU A 181 -19.16 -22.46 12.98
N ARG A 182 -20.04 -23.33 12.50
CA ARG A 182 -21.49 -23.05 12.41
C ARG A 182 -22.09 -22.64 13.76
N ARG A 183 -21.66 -23.29 14.85
CA ARG A 183 -22.05 -22.92 16.23
C ARG A 183 -21.64 -21.49 16.65
N ASN A 184 -20.64 -20.91 15.98
CA ASN A 184 -20.15 -19.56 16.22
C ASN A 184 -20.74 -18.53 15.23
N LEU A 185 -21.45 -18.95 14.18
CA LEU A 185 -21.94 -18.05 13.12
C LEU A 185 -22.83 -16.93 13.68
N GLY A 186 -23.81 -17.26 14.53
CA GLY A 186 -24.66 -16.24 15.15
C GLY A 186 -23.88 -15.22 15.98
N ARG A 187 -22.84 -15.67 16.71
CA ARG A 187 -21.95 -14.77 17.47
C ARG A 187 -21.09 -13.90 16.56
N PHE A 188 -20.59 -14.45 15.45
CA PHE A 188 -19.82 -13.73 14.44
C PHE A 188 -20.65 -12.59 13.84
N LEU A 189 -21.87 -12.89 13.37
CA LEU A 189 -22.76 -11.90 12.73
C LEU A 189 -23.18 -10.80 13.72
N ARG A 190 -23.46 -11.14 14.98
CA ARG A 190 -23.79 -10.17 16.03
C ARG A 190 -22.64 -9.20 16.31
N LEU A 191 -21.42 -9.70 16.44
CA LEU A 191 -20.24 -8.86 16.67
C LEU A 191 -19.92 -8.00 15.44
N LEU A 192 -20.08 -8.56 14.25
CA LEU A 192 -19.92 -7.84 12.99
C LEU A 192 -20.90 -6.66 12.89
N ALA A 193 -22.18 -6.87 13.21
CA ALA A 193 -23.18 -5.82 13.24
C ALA A 193 -22.85 -4.72 14.27
N GLY A 194 -22.38 -5.11 15.46
CA GLY A 194 -21.90 -4.16 16.47
C GLY A 194 -20.70 -3.33 15.99
N TYR A 195 -19.77 -3.94 15.25
CA TYR A 195 -18.62 -3.22 14.69
C TYR A 195 -18.98 -2.30 13.53
N ALA A 196 -20.01 -2.65 12.74
CA ALA A 196 -20.55 -1.80 11.69
C ALA A 196 -21.27 -0.55 12.25
N GLY A 197 -21.45 -0.44 13.57
CA GLY A 197 -22.13 0.67 14.23
C GLY A 197 -23.65 0.48 14.34
N GLY A 198 -24.15 -0.74 14.16
CA GLY A 198 -25.51 -1.09 14.57
C GLY A 198 -25.62 -1.11 16.09
N SER A 199 -26.71 -0.57 16.63
CA SER A 199 -27.05 -0.80 18.04
C SER A 199 -27.30 -2.29 18.22
N SER A 200 -26.75 -2.92 19.27
CA SER A 200 -27.09 -4.30 19.61
C SER A 200 -28.59 -4.51 19.84
N ASP A 201 -29.30 -3.42 20.12
CA ASP A 201 -30.71 -3.41 20.48
C ASP A 201 -31.64 -3.32 19.25
N ASP A 202 -31.11 -2.97 18.08
CA ASP A 202 -31.88 -2.83 16.83
C ASP A 202 -31.98 -4.13 16.02
N VAL A 203 -31.25 -5.17 16.43
CA VAL A 203 -31.22 -6.44 15.69
C VAL A 203 -31.84 -7.55 16.52
N ASP A 204 -33.02 -7.99 16.11
CA ASP A 204 -33.77 -9.06 16.76
C ASP A 204 -32.92 -10.34 16.76
N GLU A 205 -32.73 -10.92 17.95
CA GLU A 205 -31.96 -12.16 18.15
C GLU A 205 -32.50 -13.30 17.27
N THR A 206 -33.80 -13.23 16.93
CA THR A 206 -34.51 -14.14 16.04
C THR A 206 -33.99 -14.12 14.59
N ASP A 207 -33.51 -12.98 14.08
CA ASP A 207 -33.07 -12.84 12.68
C ASP A 207 -31.73 -13.56 12.43
N TRP A 208 -30.83 -13.55 13.42
CA TRP A 208 -29.53 -14.24 13.30
C TRP A 208 -29.61 -15.71 13.66
N GLU A 209 -30.52 -16.10 14.55
CA GLU A 209 -30.85 -17.52 14.75
C GLU A 209 -31.53 -18.10 13.51
N ALA A 210 -32.39 -17.33 12.83
CA ALA A 210 -32.92 -17.71 11.51
C ALA A 210 -31.80 -17.81 10.47
N ALA A 211 -30.90 -16.85 10.34
CA ALA A 211 -29.74 -16.94 9.42
C ALA A 211 -28.81 -18.13 9.76
N ALA A 212 -28.70 -18.51 11.03
CA ALA A 212 -27.96 -19.70 11.46
C ALA A 212 -28.72 -21.02 11.21
N HIS A 213 -30.06 -20.95 11.09
CA HIS A 213 -30.95 -22.11 10.87
C HIS A 213 -31.43 -22.29 9.43
N VAL A 214 -31.32 -21.26 8.57
CA VAL A 214 -31.81 -21.28 7.18
C VAL A 214 -31.19 -22.38 6.33
N SER A 215 -30.09 -23.03 6.75
CA SER A 215 -29.37 -24.02 5.93
C SER A 215 -29.15 -25.38 6.62
N SER A 216 -30.08 -25.82 7.49
CA SER A 216 -30.08 -27.17 8.09
C SER A 216 -31.12 -28.12 7.49
N SER A 217 -31.81 -27.74 6.41
CA SER A 217 -32.75 -28.63 5.74
C SER A 217 -31.97 -29.68 4.96
N ALA A 218 -32.42 -30.94 4.99
CA ALA A 218 -31.70 -32.08 4.42
C ALA A 218 -31.67 -32.11 2.88
N GLU A 219 -32.11 -31.03 2.21
CA GLU A 219 -32.21 -30.91 0.75
C GLU A 219 -31.16 -29.97 0.12
N ASP A 220 -30.24 -29.39 0.90
CA ASP A 220 -29.38 -28.31 0.41
C ASP A 220 -28.03 -28.77 -0.17
N GLU A 221 -27.79 -28.40 -1.43
CA GLU A 221 -26.53 -28.62 -2.17
C GLU A 221 -25.38 -27.83 -1.55
N VAL A 222 -24.25 -28.50 -1.30
CA VAL A 222 -22.98 -27.87 -0.90
C VAL A 222 -22.61 -26.77 -1.90
N GLY A 223 -22.29 -25.57 -1.40
CA GLY A 223 -21.93 -24.42 -2.22
C GLY A 223 -23.07 -23.46 -2.57
N THR A 224 -24.30 -23.70 -2.09
CA THR A 224 -25.37 -22.70 -2.14
C THR A 224 -25.05 -21.54 -1.20
N TRP A 225 -25.16 -20.30 -1.71
CA TRP A 225 -24.83 -19.08 -0.97
C TRP A 225 -26.10 -18.37 -0.50
N ASP A 226 -26.24 -18.24 0.81
CA ASP A 226 -27.22 -17.35 1.44
C ASP A 226 -26.62 -15.95 1.57
N THR A 227 -27.40 -14.91 1.28
CA THR A 227 -26.93 -13.52 1.33
C THR A 227 -27.75 -12.70 2.32
N HIS A 228 -27.07 -12.10 3.28
CA HIS A 228 -27.63 -11.24 4.31
C HIS A 228 -27.03 -9.84 4.19
N THR A 229 -27.83 -8.83 4.52
CA THR A 229 -27.38 -7.43 4.54
C THR A 229 -27.42 -6.92 5.97
N ILE A 230 -26.32 -6.34 6.43
CA ILE A 230 -26.22 -5.63 7.71
C ILE A 230 -26.20 -4.15 7.38
N GLU A 231 -27.29 -3.46 7.69
CA GLU A 231 -27.39 -2.02 7.51
C GLU A 231 -27.11 -1.31 8.84
N SER A 232 -26.23 -0.31 8.80
CA SER A 232 -26.03 0.63 9.91
C SER A 232 -26.13 2.06 9.40
N SER A 233 -26.14 3.01 10.33
CA SER A 233 -26.09 4.44 10.00
C SER A 233 -24.78 4.87 9.31
N LEU A 234 -23.73 4.05 9.40
CA LEU A 234 -22.39 4.39 8.91
C LEU A 234 -21.93 3.52 7.74
N THR A 235 -22.46 2.30 7.58
CA THR A 235 -21.99 1.34 6.57
C THR A 235 -23.06 0.28 6.28
N THR A 236 -23.10 -0.18 5.04
CA THR A 236 -23.87 -1.36 4.62
C THR A 236 -22.90 -2.50 4.32
N LEU A 237 -22.97 -3.58 5.09
CA LEU A 237 -22.23 -4.80 4.81
C LEU A 237 -23.13 -5.83 4.14
N ARG A 238 -22.59 -6.54 3.15
CA ARG A 238 -23.25 -7.73 2.59
C ARG A 238 -22.44 -8.95 3.02
N VAL A 239 -23.10 -9.85 3.73
CA VAL A 239 -22.53 -11.10 4.24
C VAL A 239 -23.10 -12.26 3.44
N ARG A 240 -22.25 -13.03 2.80
CA ARG A 240 -22.64 -14.25 2.09
C ARG A 240 -22.16 -15.46 2.88
N VAL A 241 -23.00 -16.46 3.07
CA VAL A 241 -22.70 -17.65 3.86
C VAL A 241 -22.97 -18.90 3.02
N ALA A 242 -22.05 -19.86 3.02
CA ALA A 242 -22.21 -21.15 2.34
C ALA A 242 -21.68 -22.31 3.19
N ASN A 243 -22.27 -23.49 3.03
CA ASN A 243 -21.78 -24.69 3.70
C ASN A 243 -20.54 -25.25 2.99
N VAL A 244 -19.48 -25.56 3.75
CA VAL A 244 -18.19 -26.03 3.21
C VAL A 244 -18.12 -27.56 3.09
N GLY A 245 -19.03 -28.30 3.73
CA GLY A 245 -19.04 -29.77 3.68
C GLY A 245 -20.32 -30.38 4.23
N HIS A 246 -20.47 -31.70 4.02
CA HIS A 246 -21.67 -32.47 4.39
C HIS A 246 -21.90 -32.57 5.91
N ASP A 247 -20.85 -32.46 6.71
CA ASP A 247 -20.97 -32.52 8.18
C ASP A 247 -21.57 -31.22 8.77
N GLY A 248 -21.65 -30.15 7.96
CA GLY A 248 -22.31 -28.90 8.33
C GLY A 248 -21.66 -28.14 9.50
N GLU A 249 -20.46 -28.53 9.93
CA GLU A 249 -19.78 -27.89 11.07
C GLU A 249 -19.09 -26.57 10.71
N LEU A 250 -18.70 -26.39 9.45
CA LEU A 250 -18.02 -25.21 8.95
C LEU A 250 -18.85 -24.50 7.88
N VAL A 251 -18.90 -23.18 7.99
CA VAL A 251 -19.50 -22.30 7.00
C VAL A 251 -18.42 -21.35 6.46
N GLU A 252 -18.45 -21.11 5.16
CA GLU A 252 -17.67 -20.08 4.50
C GLU A 252 -18.47 -18.80 4.53
N VAL A 253 -17.84 -17.73 4.99
CA VAL A 253 -18.44 -16.41 5.13
C VAL A 253 -17.64 -15.44 4.30
N ILE A 254 -18.32 -14.70 3.41
CA ILE A 254 -17.72 -13.58 2.66
C ILE A 254 -18.40 -12.30 3.13
N VAL A 255 -17.63 -11.39 3.70
CA VAL A 255 -18.10 -10.06 4.09
C VAL A 255 -17.62 -9.05 3.06
N SER A 256 -18.57 -8.31 2.48
CA SER A 256 -18.33 -7.26 1.48
C SER A 256 -18.92 -5.93 1.95
N GLY A 257 -18.44 -4.81 1.41
CA GLY A 257 -18.91 -3.46 1.80
C GLY A 257 -18.21 -2.86 3.03
N ALA A 258 -17.20 -3.53 3.60
CA ALA A 258 -16.39 -3.00 4.68
C ALA A 258 -15.39 -1.94 4.15
N VAL A 259 -15.86 -0.71 3.93
CA VAL A 259 -15.02 0.37 3.40
C VAL A 259 -14.01 0.92 4.42
N ASP A 260 -14.26 0.74 5.71
CA ASP A 260 -13.42 1.22 6.80
C ASP A 260 -12.36 0.19 7.23
N ALA A 261 -11.09 0.61 7.33
CA ALA A 261 -9.97 -0.27 7.66
C ALA A 261 -10.04 -0.84 9.09
N ALA A 262 -10.57 -0.07 10.06
CA ALA A 262 -10.72 -0.57 11.42
C ALA A 262 -11.82 -1.65 11.49
N LEU A 263 -12.88 -1.51 10.70
CA LEU A 263 -13.91 -2.55 10.53
C LEU A 263 -13.34 -3.82 9.91
N ARG A 264 -12.45 -3.73 8.92
CA ARG A 264 -11.77 -4.91 8.32
C ARG A 264 -10.90 -5.66 9.33
N VAL A 265 -10.05 -4.95 10.07
CA VAL A 265 -9.21 -5.56 11.12
C VAL A 265 -10.07 -6.28 12.16
N ARG A 266 -11.23 -5.71 12.50
CA ARG A 266 -12.20 -6.35 13.40
C ARG A 266 -12.82 -7.59 12.78
N ILE A 267 -13.17 -7.57 11.49
CA ILE A 267 -13.67 -8.75 10.75
C ILE A 267 -12.60 -9.87 10.75
N ASP A 268 -11.35 -9.55 10.46
CA ASP A 268 -10.25 -10.53 10.48
C ASP A 268 -10.01 -11.08 11.89
N THR A 269 -10.05 -10.23 12.91
CA THR A 269 -9.92 -10.66 14.31
C THR A 269 -11.09 -11.58 14.70
N LEU A 270 -12.32 -11.29 14.24
CA LEU A 270 -13.46 -12.17 14.46
C LEU A 270 -13.29 -13.50 13.73
N ALA A 271 -12.79 -13.47 12.50
CA ALA A 271 -12.50 -14.66 11.71
C ALA A 271 -11.45 -15.55 12.41
N GLU A 272 -10.39 -14.95 12.96
CA GLU A 272 -9.35 -15.67 13.70
C GLU A 272 -9.89 -16.26 15.02
N VAL A 273 -10.65 -15.48 15.79
CA VAL A 273 -11.14 -15.89 17.13
C VAL A 273 -12.31 -16.88 17.06
N LEU A 274 -13.20 -16.73 16.08
CA LEU A 274 -14.42 -17.54 15.95
C LEU A 274 -14.34 -18.59 14.83
N GLY A 275 -13.30 -18.52 14.01
CA GLY A 275 -13.01 -19.49 12.97
C GLY A 275 -12.48 -20.81 13.52
N SER A 276 -12.14 -21.70 12.59
CA SER A 276 -11.41 -22.92 12.91
C SER A 276 -9.94 -22.75 12.56
N ASP A 277 -9.04 -23.15 13.47
CA ASP A 277 -7.64 -23.40 13.17
C ASP A 277 -7.53 -24.56 12.16
N VAL A 278 -7.69 -24.28 10.87
CA VAL A 278 -7.48 -25.25 9.79
C VAL A 278 -6.55 -24.66 8.75
#